data_AF-A0A534M7M8-F1
#
_entry.id   AF-A0A534M7M8-F1
#
_cell.length_a   1.000
_cell.length_b   1.000
_cell.length_c   1.000
_cell.angle_alpha   90.00
_cell.angle_beta   90.00
_cell.angle_gamma   90.00
#
_symmetry.space_group_name_H-M   'P 1'
#
loop_
_entity.id
_entity.type
_entity.pdbx_description
1 polymer ?
#
loop_
_entity_poly.entity_id
_entity_poly.type
_entity_poly.pdbx_seq_one_letter_code
_entity_poly.pdbx_strand_id
1 'polypeptide(L)'
;MVVAYVFSLVFAITYGHTAATNKRAAVVLLPVLDVLQSIPILGFFPAALVFFVATFHGHPIGIELAVVFLIFTSMSWNMAFGVYESLTTIPQDLEAAAASFGLTGWLRFRFLAFPAAIPKLVYNSILSWTNGW
;
A
#
# COMPACT_ATOMS: atom_id res chain seq x y z
N MET A 1 12.30 4.38 -9.33
CA MET A 1 12.54 3.82 -7.99
C MET A 1 11.93 4.68 -6.89
N VAL A 2 12.55 5.80 -6.47
CA VAL A 2 12.06 6.63 -5.34
C VAL A 2 10.61 7.08 -5.53
N VAL A 3 10.25 7.61 -6.71
CA VAL A 3 8.88 8.06 -7.01
C VAL A 3 7.86 6.92 -6.85
N ALA A 4 8.16 5.74 -7.42
CA ALA A 4 7.30 4.56 -7.31
C ALA A 4 7.16 4.09 -5.86
N TYR A 5 8.24 4.14 -5.08
CA TYR A 5 8.22 3.80 -3.66
C TYR A 5 7.37 4.78 -2.85
N VAL A 6 7.46 6.09 -3.10
CA VAL A 6 6.60 7.10 -2.47
C VAL A 6 5.12 6.83 -2.77
N PHE A 7 4.78 6.53 -4.03
CA PHE A 7 3.42 6.12 -4.40
C PHE A 7 2.99 4.84 -3.67
N SER A 8 3.90 3.86 -3.57
CA SER A 8 3.63 2.59 -2.89
C SER A 8 3.39 2.78 -1.39
N LEU A 9 4.12 3.69 -0.74
CA LEU A 9 3.89 4.05 0.67
C LEU A 9 2.53 4.72 0.87
N VAL A 10 2.20 5.71 0.02
CA VAL A 10 0.90 6.39 0.09
C VAL A 10 -0.23 5.40 -0.11
N PHE A 11 -0.12 4.53 -1.12
CA PHE A 11 -1.07 3.46 -1.36
C PHE A 11 -1.17 2.52 -0.16
N ALA A 12 -0.05 1.99 0.34
CA ALA A 12 -0.06 1.05 1.45
C ALA A 12 -0.70 1.62 2.71
N ILE A 13 -0.36 2.86 3.07
CA ILE A 13 -0.91 3.55 4.24
C ILE A 13 -2.41 3.77 4.06
N THR A 14 -2.85 4.30 2.91
CA THR A 14 -4.26 4.63 2.69
C THR A 14 -5.13 3.38 2.52
N TYR A 15 -4.69 2.42 1.71
CA TYR A 15 -5.38 1.17 1.42
C TYR A 15 -5.47 0.28 2.66
N GLY A 16 -4.33 0.06 3.33
CA GLY A 16 -4.27 -0.75 4.55
C GLY A 16 -5.07 -0.13 5.70
N HIS A 17 -4.99 1.20 5.88
CA HIS A 17 -5.79 1.89 6.89
C HIS A 17 -7.30 1.78 6.62
N THR A 18 -7.72 1.94 5.36
CA THR A 18 -9.13 1.83 4.98
C THR A 18 -9.64 0.40 5.19
N ALA A 19 -8.85 -0.62 4.79
CA ALA A 19 -9.18 -2.01 5.02
C ALA A 19 -9.28 -2.35 6.52
N ALA A 20 -8.39 -1.79 7.36
CA ALA A 20 -8.38 -2.09 8.80
C ALA A 20 -9.54 -1.41 9.55
N THR A 21 -9.94 -0.21 9.15
CA THR A 21 -10.95 0.58 9.87
C THR A 21 -12.37 0.36 9.38
N ASN A 22 -12.58 -0.10 8.14
CA ASN A 22 -13.89 -0.32 7.56
C ASN A 22 -14.09 -1.79 7.16
N LYS A 23 -14.88 -2.52 7.97
CA LYS A 23 -15.21 -3.94 7.73
C LYS A 23 -15.83 -4.21 6.36
N ARG A 24 -16.65 -3.29 5.83
CA ARG A 24 -17.26 -3.45 4.50
C ARG A 24 -16.23 -3.30 3.39
N ALA A 25 -15.30 -2.35 3.55
CA ALA A 25 -14.20 -2.18 2.62
C ALA A 25 -13.26 -3.39 2.67
N ALA A 26 -12.93 -3.91 3.86
CA ALA A 26 -12.06 -5.08 4.04
C ALA A 26 -12.50 -6.30 3.20
N VAL A 27 -13.81 -6.57 3.15
CA VAL A 27 -14.38 -7.70 2.39
C VAL A 27 -14.06 -7.62 0.89
N VAL A 28 -13.85 -6.42 0.35
CA VAL A 28 -13.52 -6.22 -1.08
C VAL A 28 -12.03 -5.97 -1.26
N LEU A 29 -11.44 -5.11 -0.44
CA LEU A 29 -10.06 -4.67 -0.56
C LEU A 29 -9.06 -5.81 -0.31
N LEU A 30 -9.30 -6.68 0.67
CA LEU A 30 -8.36 -7.76 0.98
C LEU A 30 -8.30 -8.82 -0.14
N PRO A 31 -9.42 -9.34 -0.69
CA PRO A 31 -9.36 -10.25 -1.83
C PRO A 31 -8.74 -9.61 -3.08
N VAL A 32 -9.02 -8.33 -3.36
CA VAL A 32 -8.38 -7.63 -4.47
C VAL A 32 -6.87 -7.57 -4.27
N LEU A 33 -6.42 -7.24 -3.06
CA LEU A 33 -5.00 -7.18 -2.73
C LEU A 33 -4.35 -8.57 -2.83
N ASP A 34 -5.04 -9.61 -2.39
CA ASP A 34 -4.58 -11.00 -2.42
C ASP A 34 -4.44 -11.55 -3.85
N VAL A 35 -5.41 -11.25 -4.71
CA VAL A 35 -5.32 -11.60 -6.14
C VAL A 35 -4.18 -10.85 -6.80
N LEU A 36 -4.10 -9.53 -6.60
CA LEU A 36 -3.07 -8.71 -7.24
C LEU A 36 -1.65 -9.08 -6.79
N GLN A 37 -1.45 -9.45 -5.52
CA GLN A 37 -0.13 -9.87 -5.03
C GLN A 37 0.34 -11.20 -5.59
N SER A 38 -0.59 -12.07 -5.98
CA SER A 38 -0.26 -13.39 -6.55
C SER A 38 0.30 -13.29 -7.97
N ILE A 39 0.04 -12.17 -8.67
CA ILE A 39 0.48 -11.96 -10.04
C ILE A 39 1.95 -11.51 -10.01
N PRO A 40 2.87 -12.23 -10.68
CA PRO A 40 4.26 -11.79 -10.78
C PRO A 40 4.34 -10.48 -11.55
N ILE A 41 5.38 -9.66 -11.29
CA ILE A 41 5.56 -8.37 -12.00
C ILE A 41 5.53 -8.52 -13.53
N LEU A 42 6.05 -9.62 -14.05
CA LEU A 42 6.02 -9.96 -15.48
C LEU A 42 4.60 -10.10 -16.04
N GLY A 43 3.64 -10.52 -15.21
CA GLY A 43 2.22 -10.60 -15.59
C GLY A 43 1.58 -9.23 -15.81
N PHE A 44 2.09 -8.18 -15.15
CA PHE A 44 1.63 -6.80 -15.34
C PHE A 44 2.30 -6.11 -16.54
N PHE A 45 3.39 -6.68 -17.07
CA PHE A 45 4.21 -6.06 -18.12
C PHE A 45 3.42 -5.75 -19.41
N PRO A 46 2.62 -6.67 -19.98
CA PRO A 46 1.85 -6.38 -21.20
C PRO A 46 0.84 -5.26 -20.98
N ALA A 47 0.15 -5.26 -19.84
CA ALA A 47 -0.82 -4.23 -19.49
C ALA A 47 -0.16 -2.85 -19.36
N ALA A 48 1.02 -2.78 -18.73
CA ALA A 48 1.78 -1.55 -18.59
C ALA A 48 2.22 -0.99 -19.95
N LEU A 49 2.72 -1.84 -20.86
CA LEU A 49 3.13 -1.40 -22.20
C LEU A 49 1.94 -0.90 -23.04
N VAL A 50 0.86 -1.67 -23.09
CA VAL A 50 -0.32 -1.28 -23.87
C VAL A 50 -0.93 0.00 -23.31
N PHE A 51 -1.07 0.12 -21.99
CA PHE A 51 -1.73 1.28 -21.40
C PHE A 51 -0.86 2.54 -21.45
N PHE A 52 0.42 2.47 -21.08
CA PHE A 52 1.26 3.66 -21.03
C PHE A 52 1.98 3.91 -22.35
N VAL A 53 2.70 2.93 -22.89
CA VAL A 53 3.54 3.15 -24.08
C VAL A 53 2.69 3.38 -25.34
N ALA A 54 1.61 2.63 -25.54
CA ALA A 54 0.76 2.84 -26.72
C ALA A 54 -0.02 4.16 -26.64
N THR A 55 -0.55 4.53 -25.48
CA THR A 55 -1.26 5.83 -25.28
C THR A 55 -0.35 7.02 -25.55
N PHE A 56 0.93 6.91 -25.18
CA PHE A 56 1.93 7.95 -25.44
C PHE A 56 2.69 7.76 -26.76
N HIS A 57 2.22 6.89 -27.67
CA HIS A 57 2.81 6.64 -28.99
C HIS A 57 4.33 6.35 -28.95
N GLY A 58 4.80 5.66 -27.91
CA GLY A 58 6.23 5.38 -27.73
C GLY A 58 7.07 6.54 -27.20
N HIS A 59 6.46 7.67 -26.81
CA HIS A 59 7.18 8.78 -26.20
C HIS A 59 7.88 8.32 -24.90
N PRO A 60 9.11 8.79 -24.59
CA PRO A 60 9.87 8.36 -23.41
C PRO A 60 9.09 8.42 -22.09
N ILE A 61 8.20 9.41 -21.95
CA ILE A 61 7.34 9.58 -20.77
C ILE A 61 6.42 8.38 -20.52
N GLY A 62 5.93 7.71 -21.58
CA GLY A 62 5.08 6.52 -21.44
C GLY A 62 5.88 5.32 -20.95
N ILE A 63 7.14 5.22 -21.37
CA ILE A 63 8.07 4.19 -20.89
C ILE A 63 8.39 4.42 -19.41
N GLU A 64 8.67 5.67 -19.01
CA GLU A 64 8.92 6.01 -17.60
C GLU A 64 7.71 5.70 -16.71
N LEU A 65 6.49 6.04 -17.14
CA LEU A 65 5.26 5.73 -16.41
C LEU A 65 5.01 4.22 -16.31
N ALA A 66 5.25 3.47 -17.40
CA ALA A 66 5.16 2.01 -17.37
C ALA A 66 6.12 1.41 -16.34
N VAL A 67 7.37 1.89 -16.30
CA VAL A 67 8.37 1.44 -15.34
C VAL A 67 7.94 1.79 -13.91
N VAL A 68 7.49 3.03 -13.65
CA VAL A 68 6.97 3.45 -12.33
C VAL A 68 5.80 2.57 -11.89
N PHE A 69 4.86 2.27 -12.79
CA PHE A 69 3.72 1.40 -12.52
C PHE A 69 4.17 -0.02 -12.16
N LEU A 70 5.07 -0.62 -12.95
CA LEU A 70 5.56 -1.97 -12.69
C LEU A 70 6.25 -2.08 -11.33
N ILE A 71 7.12 -1.12 -11.01
CA ILE A 71 7.78 -1.04 -9.70
C ILE A 71 6.75 -0.87 -8.57
N PHE A 72 5.76 0.01 -8.77
CA PHE A 72 4.70 0.22 -7.81
C PHE A 72 3.96 -1.09 -7.52
N THR A 73 3.64 -1.88 -8.55
CA THR A 73 2.96 -3.16 -8.37
C THR A 73 3.81 -4.19 -7.63
N SER A 74 5.14 -4.20 -7.73
CA SER A 74 5.94 -5.14 -6.93
C SER A 74 6.08 -4.75 -5.46
N MET A 75 6.05 -3.44 -5.15
CA MET A 75 6.29 -2.95 -3.79
C MET A 75 5.01 -2.84 -2.95
N SER A 76 3.90 -2.47 -3.57
CA SER A 76 2.72 -1.94 -2.85
C SER A 76 1.99 -2.97 -2.00
N TRP A 77 1.92 -4.22 -2.47
CA TRP A 77 1.01 -5.20 -1.88
C TRP A 77 1.42 -5.63 -0.47
N ASN A 78 2.68 -6.01 -0.30
CA ASN A 78 3.21 -6.47 0.97
C ASN A 78 3.19 -5.34 2.03
N MET A 79 3.48 -4.11 1.63
CA MET A 79 3.37 -2.96 2.53
C MET A 79 1.91 -2.69 2.94
N ALA A 80 0.95 -2.80 2.02
CA ALA A 80 -0.47 -2.61 2.33
C ALA A 80 -1.00 -3.66 3.33
N PHE A 81 -0.63 -4.94 3.15
CA PHE A 81 -0.91 -5.99 4.13
C PHE A 81 -0.22 -5.70 5.48
N GLY A 82 1.02 -5.22 5.45
CA GLY A 82 1.75 -4.80 6.64
C GLY A 82 0.99 -3.75 7.46
N VAL A 83 0.50 -2.70 6.80
CA VAL A 83 -0.33 -1.67 7.46
C VAL A 83 -1.62 -2.27 7.99
N TYR A 84 -2.36 -3.03 7.18
CA TYR A 84 -3.61 -3.66 7.61
C TYR A 84 -3.41 -4.50 8.88
N GLU A 85 -2.44 -5.43 8.85
CA GLU A 85 -2.15 -6.33 9.96
C GLU A 85 -1.75 -5.55 11.21
N SER A 86 -0.83 -4.58 11.09
CA SER A 86 -0.41 -3.72 12.22
C SER A 86 -1.60 -3.07 12.92
N LEU A 87 -2.54 -2.53 12.16
CA LEU A 87 -3.70 -1.85 12.72
C LEU A 87 -4.70 -2.82 13.35
N THR A 88 -4.90 -4.00 12.77
CA THR A 88 -5.78 -5.02 13.35
C THR A 88 -5.22 -5.67 14.61
N THR A 89 -3.90 -5.57 14.83
CA THR A 89 -3.22 -6.09 16.03
C THR A 89 -3.08 -5.08 17.16
N ILE A 90 -3.62 -3.86 17.02
CA ILE A 90 -3.60 -2.87 18.09
C ILE A 90 -4.39 -3.42 19.30
N PRO A 91 -3.79 -3.46 20.51
CA PRO A 91 -4.48 -3.90 21.71
C PRO A 91 -5.74 -3.08 22.01
N GLN A 92 -6.80 -3.74 22.49
CA GLN A 92 -8.07 -3.09 22.82
C GLN A 92 -7.92 -2.01 23.89
N ASP A 93 -6.97 -2.16 24.81
CA ASP A 93 -6.68 -1.16 25.85
C ASP A 93 -6.21 0.18 25.25
N LEU A 94 -5.41 0.14 24.18
CA LEU A 94 -4.97 1.36 23.49
C LEU A 94 -6.11 2.00 22.69
N GLU A 95 -7.01 1.21 22.12
CA GLU A 95 -8.22 1.71 21.46
C GLU A 95 -9.18 2.36 22.48
N ALA A 96 -9.36 1.74 23.65
CA ALA A 96 -10.19 2.29 24.74
C ALA A 96 -9.59 3.58 25.33
N ALA A 97 -8.27 3.63 25.51
CA ALA A 97 -7.56 4.83 25.93
C ALA A 97 -7.73 5.94 24.89
N ALA A 98 -7.53 5.64 23.60
CA ALA A 98 -7.70 6.61 22.53
C ALA A 98 -9.14 7.19 22.49
N ALA A 99 -10.15 6.33 22.64
CA ALA A 99 -11.55 6.76 22.73
C ALA A 99 -11.80 7.66 23.96
N SER A 100 -11.21 7.33 25.11
CA SER A 100 -11.32 8.12 26.35
C SER A 100 -10.70 9.51 26.23
N PHE A 101 -9.61 9.65 25.46
CA PHE A 101 -8.99 10.93 25.11
C PHE A 101 -9.70 11.67 23.95
N GLY A 102 -10.79 11.13 23.40
CA GLY A 102 -11.53 11.75 22.29
C GLY A 102 -10.80 11.70 20.95
N LEU A 103 -9.81 10.83 20.77
CA LEU A 103 -9.09 10.65 19.52
C LEU A 103 -10.03 10.09 18.44
N THR A 104 -10.42 10.94 17.49
CA THR A 104 -11.29 10.55 16.36
C THR A 104 -10.69 10.97 15.02
N GLY A 105 -11.11 10.30 13.94
CA GLY A 105 -10.71 10.62 12.57
C GLY A 105 -9.20 10.75 12.39
N TRP A 106 -8.76 11.93 11.93
CA TRP A 106 -7.34 12.23 11.69
C TRP A 106 -6.48 12.17 12.94
N LEU A 107 -7.01 12.55 14.11
CA LEU A 107 -6.26 12.54 15.36
C LEU A 107 -5.92 11.09 15.76
N ARG A 108 -6.90 10.19 15.67
CA ARG A 108 -6.68 8.74 15.88
C ARG A 108 -5.69 8.18 14.86
N PHE A 109 -5.79 8.59 13.60
CA PHE A 109 -4.82 8.17 12.59
C PHE A 109 -3.40 8.61 12.95
N ARG A 110 -3.20 9.90 13.27
CA ARG A 110 -1.89 10.49 13.51
C ARG A 110 -1.20 9.95 14.77
N PHE A 111 -1.97 9.73 15.84
CA PHE A 111 -1.43 9.41 17.16
C PHE A 111 -1.54 7.93 17.56
N LEU A 112 -2.40 7.14 16.92
CA LEU A 112 -2.55 5.72 17.21
C LEU A 112 -2.22 4.85 15.99
N ALA A 113 -2.96 5.03 14.89
CA ALA A 113 -2.87 4.11 13.76
C ALA A 113 -1.52 4.18 13.05
N PHE A 114 -1.10 5.39 12.63
CA PHE A 114 0.14 5.57 11.88
C PHE A 114 1.37 5.13 12.69
N PRO A 115 1.57 5.54 13.97
CA PRO A 115 2.68 5.06 14.78
C PRO A 115 2.72 3.55 14.95
N ALA A 116 1.56 2.88 15.12
CA ALA A 116 1.48 1.43 15.22
C ALA A 116 1.90 0.71 13.93
N ALA A 117 1.68 1.34 12.77
CA ALA A 117 2.05 0.79 11.46
C ALA A 117 3.54 0.98 11.12
N ILE A 118 4.23 1.97 11.69
CA ILE A 118 5.62 2.33 11.32
C ILE A 118 6.58 1.13 11.36
N PRO A 119 6.68 0.32 12.44
CA PRO A 119 7.70 -0.73 12.50
C PRO A 119 7.56 -1.75 11.38
N LYS A 120 6.33 -2.18 11.10
CA LYS A 120 6.03 -3.16 10.06
C LYS A 120 6.14 -2.56 8.67
N LEU A 121 5.75 -1.29 8.51
CA LEU A 121 5.92 -0.56 7.26
C LEU A 121 7.41 -0.44 6.92
N VAL A 122 8.27 -0.07 7.87
CA VAL A 122 9.73 0.01 7.66
C VAL A 122 10.31 -1.34 7.27
N TYR A 123 9.93 -2.41 7.96
CA TYR A 123 10.39 -3.77 7.63
C TYR A 123 9.95 -4.20 6.22
N ASN A 124 8.66 -4.06 5.90
CA ASN A 124 8.11 -4.41 4.60
C ASN A 124 8.66 -3.51 3.48
N SER A 125 8.97 -2.24 3.79
CA SER A 125 9.63 -1.34 2.87
C SER A 125 11.02 -1.82 2.46
N ILE A 126 11.82 -2.34 3.40
CA ILE A 126 13.17 -2.85 3.11
C ILE A 126 13.08 -4.08 2.18
N LEU A 127 12.15 -5.00 2.48
CA LEU A 127 11.90 -6.17 1.64
C LEU A 127 11.40 -5.78 0.24
N SER A 128 10.43 -4.87 0.19
CA SER A 128 9.82 -4.40 -1.06
C SER A 128 10.83 -3.63 -1.93
N TRP A 129 11.70 -2.84 -1.31
CA TRP A 129 12.77 -2.13 -2.02
C TRP A 129 13.75 -3.10 -2.67
N THR A 130 14.09 -4.19 -1.96
CA THR A 130 14.97 -5.24 -2.49
C THR A 130 14.35 -5.95 -3.68
N ASN A 131 13.04 -6.20 -3.67
CA ASN A 131 12.32 -6.82 -4.78
C ASN A 131 12.19 -5.93 -6.03
N GLY A 132 12.31 -4.62 -5.87
CA GLY A 132 12.17 -3.67 -6.98
C GLY A 132 13.48 -3.31 -7.68
N TRP A 133 14.63 -3.69 -7.11
CA TRP A 133 15.96 -3.43 -7.67
C TRP A 133 16.34 -4.42 -8.78
#